data_AF-A0A2X0IAK0-F1
#
_entry.id   AF-A0A2X0IAK0-F1
#
_cell.length_a   1.000
_cell.length_b   1.000
_cell.length_c   1.000
_cell.angle_alpha   90.00
_cell.angle_beta   90.00
_cell.angle_gamma   90.00
#
_symmetry.space_group_name_H-M   'P 1'
#
loop_
_entity.id
_entity.type
_entity.pdbx_description
1 polymer ?
#
loop_
_entity_poly.entity_id
_entity_poly.type
_entity_poly.pdbx_seq_one_letter_code
_entity_poly.pdbx_strand_id
1 'polypeptide(L)'
;MGAGGGRPASLGTGADALPPRRLAAAVGGLTLLVFADAAWSRPEWAASGPLPGAERGFAALFAGQLVLIAALVAVCWALTRGPDADDQPVPVDPTLTLPSPKTGVPGPADTGFGGPNGPALRGFAGPATGLLALGLGALFTSGAALFTAQRLANTGDQPQAVPLLVWHASGTTLLAPVLLAIAVRLAVPLLRTKRTLRPDVLATYDEPPTTDSPRTGQIAGALSGARLTEAGTGVIGVLALVAAVQLVVALAGALVSGESLTAATADLGMLGSRLGELLQNLGGWLTTALVAGLVALGRSAYASPMRRRTVGVLWDIGTFWPRAAHPLAPPCYAERAVPDLEARIRAWLETDPTRRLVLSAHSQGTVLAAAAMWQLDPATRGRVALLTYGSPLRRLYGRFFPAYMGPEQLMRLLRDMPRWDNLFRITDPIGGPVRIPATAGTPAPDQPALPDPLAFGRSGEFPILVPVRGHFDYRLDPRFLVARDALLEVMADHATGRAGQETGTTS
;
A
#
# COMPACT_ATOMS: atom_id res chain seq x y z
N MET A 1 10.42 -8.25 -51.51
CA MET A 1 11.26 -7.18 -50.91
C MET A 1 10.36 -6.44 -49.94
N GLY A 2 10.32 -6.73 -48.65
CA GLY A 2 11.38 -6.81 -47.66
C GLY A 2 10.83 -6.03 -46.45
N ALA A 3 10.13 -6.74 -45.57
CA ALA A 3 9.42 -6.18 -44.42
C ALA A 3 10.40 -5.65 -43.36
N GLY A 4 10.31 -4.36 -43.03
CA GLY A 4 11.04 -3.73 -41.92
C GLY A 4 10.09 -3.41 -40.78
N GLY A 5 9.79 -4.40 -39.94
CA GLY A 5 9.07 -4.19 -38.68
C GLY A 5 9.96 -3.51 -37.65
N GLY A 6 9.76 -2.22 -37.45
CA GLY A 6 10.37 -1.48 -36.34
C GLY A 6 9.78 -1.94 -35.01
N ARG A 7 10.58 -2.63 -34.19
CA ARG A 7 10.26 -2.87 -32.78
C ARG A 7 10.17 -1.52 -32.05
N PRO A 8 9.15 -1.27 -31.21
CA PRO A 8 9.17 -0.10 -30.34
C PRO A 8 10.37 -0.22 -29.40
N ALA A 9 11.17 0.85 -29.33
CA ALA A 9 12.34 0.96 -28.49
C ALA A 9 11.92 0.82 -27.02
N SER A 10 12.25 -0.33 -26.41
CA SER A 10 12.19 -0.50 -24.97
C SER A 10 13.19 0.48 -24.34
N LEU A 11 12.73 1.32 -23.40
CA LEU A 11 13.57 2.11 -22.49
C LEU A 11 14.27 1.21 -21.45
N GLY A 12 14.88 0.12 -21.90
CA GLY A 12 15.91 -0.59 -21.17
C GLY A 12 17.24 -0.11 -21.73
N THR A 13 18.00 0.67 -20.94
CA THR A 13 19.41 0.90 -21.24
C THR A 13 20.05 -0.46 -21.46
N GLY A 14 20.52 -0.76 -22.67
CA GLY A 14 21.09 -2.05 -23.06
C GLY A 14 22.39 -2.44 -22.35
N ALA A 15 22.64 -1.85 -21.18
CA ALA A 15 23.65 -2.26 -20.23
C ALA A 15 22.99 -3.23 -19.21
N ASP A 16 23.67 -4.35 -18.97
CA ASP A 16 23.49 -5.22 -17.79
C ASP A 16 22.44 -6.34 -17.85
N ALA A 17 22.55 -7.21 -18.85
CA ALA A 17 22.20 -8.61 -18.63
C ALA A 17 23.29 -9.53 -19.18
N LEU A 18 24.16 -10.04 -18.29
CA LEU A 18 24.82 -11.32 -18.57
C LEU A 18 23.70 -12.31 -18.99
N PRO A 19 23.85 -13.06 -20.10
CA PRO A 19 22.88 -14.06 -20.48
C PRO A 19 22.52 -14.90 -19.25
N PRO A 20 21.24 -15.17 -18.94
CA PRO A 20 20.83 -15.83 -17.69
C PRO A 20 21.61 -17.13 -17.41
N ARG A 21 22.03 -17.83 -18.48
CA ARG A 21 22.89 -19.02 -18.43
C ARG A 21 24.31 -18.74 -17.95
N ARG A 22 24.93 -17.61 -18.35
CA ARG A 22 26.26 -17.21 -17.88
C ARG A 22 26.22 -16.75 -16.43
N LEU A 23 25.17 -16.02 -16.03
CA LEU A 23 24.96 -15.67 -14.63
C LEU A 23 24.74 -16.93 -13.77
N ALA A 24 23.89 -17.86 -14.20
CA ALA A 24 23.68 -19.13 -13.52
C ALA A 24 24.96 -19.97 -13.42
N ALA A 25 25.77 -20.03 -14.48
CA ALA A 25 27.06 -20.72 -14.46
C ALA A 25 28.07 -20.04 -13.53
N ALA A 26 28.13 -18.71 -13.52
CA ALA A 26 29.01 -17.96 -12.62
C ALA A 26 28.59 -18.15 -11.16
N VAL A 27 27.30 -18.04 -10.84
CA VAL A 27 26.75 -18.29 -9.50
C VAL A 27 26.98 -19.74 -9.07
N GLY A 28 26.74 -20.70 -9.97
CA GLY A 28 27.00 -22.12 -9.72
C GLY A 28 28.48 -22.39 -9.47
N GLY A 29 29.38 -21.80 -10.26
CA GLY A 29 30.83 -21.89 -10.07
C GLY A 29 31.28 -21.28 -8.74
N LEU A 30 30.80 -20.09 -8.40
CA LEU A 30 31.06 -19.46 -7.10
C LEU A 30 30.55 -20.31 -5.93
N THR A 31 29.36 -20.89 -6.07
CA THR A 31 28.78 -21.76 -5.05
C THR A 31 29.60 -23.04 -4.87
N LEU A 32 30.03 -23.68 -5.96
CA LEU A 32 30.93 -24.83 -5.90
C LEU A 32 32.28 -24.47 -5.26
N LEU A 33 32.85 -23.30 -5.58
CA LEU A 33 34.08 -22.82 -4.97
C LEU A 33 33.91 -22.59 -3.46
N VAL A 34 32.81 -21.96 -3.03
CA VAL A 34 32.50 -21.76 -1.61
C VAL A 34 32.32 -23.10 -0.89
N PHE A 35 31.62 -24.06 -1.49
CA PHE A 35 31.47 -25.39 -0.89
C PHE A 35 32.80 -26.16 -0.85
N ALA A 36 33.62 -26.06 -1.89
CA ALA A 36 34.95 -26.68 -1.92
C ALA A 36 35.88 -26.07 -0.87
N ASP A 37 35.87 -24.73 -0.73
CA ASP A 37 36.61 -24.01 0.31
C ASP A 37 36.14 -24.40 1.72
N ALA A 38 34.83 -24.48 1.94
CA ALA A 38 34.23 -24.85 3.22
C ALA A 38 34.43 -26.33 3.58
N ALA A 39 34.47 -27.23 2.59
CA ALA A 39 34.71 -28.66 2.79
C ALA A 39 36.20 -29.01 2.92
N TRP A 40 37.10 -28.06 2.64
CA TRP A 40 38.54 -28.28 2.72
C TRP A 40 38.96 -28.45 4.18
N SER A 41 39.39 -29.64 4.57
CA SER A 41 39.85 -29.92 5.94
C SER A 41 41.10 -29.10 6.25
N ARG A 42 41.04 -28.25 7.27
CA ARG A 42 42.18 -27.48 7.77
C ARG A 42 42.41 -27.83 9.24
N PRO A 43 43.07 -28.97 9.53
CA PRO A 43 43.19 -29.49 10.89
C PRO A 43 43.96 -28.57 11.86
N GLU A 44 44.82 -27.69 11.35
CA GLU A 44 45.53 -26.69 12.17
C GLU A 44 44.81 -25.33 12.24
N TRP A 45 43.71 -25.17 11.52
CA TRP A 45 42.98 -23.91 11.51
C TRP A 45 42.02 -23.85 12.70
N ALA A 46 42.36 -23.02 13.69
CA ALA A 46 41.47 -22.63 14.76
C ALA A 46 40.77 -21.32 14.37
N ALA A 47 39.43 -21.32 14.34
CA ALA A 47 38.66 -20.10 14.18
C ALA A 47 38.81 -19.25 15.45
N SER A 48 39.43 -18.07 15.35
CA SER A 48 39.55 -17.14 16.47
C SER A 48 39.08 -15.74 16.07
N GLY A 49 38.09 -15.22 16.79
CA GLY A 49 37.56 -13.88 16.59
C GLY A 49 36.56 -13.75 15.43
N PRO A 50 35.93 -12.57 15.28
CA PRO A 50 34.99 -12.31 14.20
C PRO A 50 35.70 -12.25 12.85
N LEU A 51 34.93 -12.43 11.78
CA LEU A 51 35.41 -12.33 10.40
C LEU A 51 36.11 -10.96 10.17
N PRO A 52 37.34 -10.92 9.62
CA PRO A 52 38.09 -9.68 9.46
C PRO A 52 37.29 -8.61 8.72
N GLY A 53 37.15 -7.44 9.33
CA GLY A 53 36.39 -6.32 8.75
C GLY A 53 34.87 -6.44 8.86
N ALA A 54 34.31 -7.51 9.43
CA ALA A 54 32.86 -7.66 9.58
C ALA A 54 32.25 -6.53 10.42
N GLU A 55 32.85 -6.20 11.58
CA GLU A 55 32.32 -5.14 12.45
C GLU A 55 32.30 -3.78 11.76
N ARG A 56 33.45 -3.35 11.23
CA ARG A 56 33.58 -2.05 10.55
C ARG A 56 32.80 -2.02 9.24
N GLY A 57 32.76 -3.12 8.50
CA GLY A 57 32.02 -3.24 7.24
C GLY A 57 30.51 -3.15 7.44
N PHE A 58 29.95 -3.92 8.38
CA PHE A 58 28.53 -3.84 8.71
C PHE A 58 28.15 -2.47 9.27
N ALA A 59 28.98 -1.89 10.16
CA ALA A 59 28.73 -0.56 10.70
C ALA A 59 28.78 0.52 9.60
N ALA A 60 29.74 0.46 8.67
CA ALA A 60 29.83 1.38 7.54
C ALA A 60 28.63 1.25 6.59
N LEU A 61 28.18 0.02 6.31
CA LEU A 61 26.98 -0.22 5.50
C LEU A 61 25.72 0.34 6.16
N PHE A 62 25.51 0.06 7.45
CA PHE A 62 24.38 0.60 8.22
C PHE A 62 24.41 2.13 8.27
N ALA A 63 25.58 2.72 8.57
CA ALA A 63 25.76 4.16 8.61
C ALA A 63 25.46 4.80 7.25
N GLY A 64 26.00 4.22 6.16
CA GLY A 64 25.74 4.67 4.80
C GLY A 64 24.25 4.63 4.45
N GLN A 65 23.55 3.54 4.81
CA GLN A 65 22.11 3.42 4.58
C GLN A 65 21.30 4.46 5.39
N LEU A 66 21.66 4.71 6.65
CA LEU A 66 21.03 5.75 7.47
C LEU A 66 21.27 7.16 6.89
N VAL A 67 22.47 7.44 6.40
CA VAL A 67 22.79 8.71 5.72
C VAL A 67 21.96 8.88 4.45
N LEU A 68 21.81 7.82 3.64
CA LEU A 68 20.94 7.85 2.45
C LEU A 68 19.47 8.13 2.80
N ILE A 69 18.96 7.52 3.89
CA ILE A 69 17.61 7.82 4.38
C ILE A 69 17.51 9.27 4.87
N ALA A 70 18.51 9.77 5.60
CA ALA A 70 18.53 11.17 6.05
C ALA A 70 18.57 12.16 4.87
N ALA A 71 19.36 11.87 3.83
CA ALA A 71 19.38 12.63 2.59
C ALA A 71 18.00 12.62 1.90
N LEU A 72 17.35 11.46 1.83
CA LEU A 72 16.00 11.34 1.28
C LEU A 72 14.97 12.14 2.09
N VAL A 73 15.05 12.13 3.43
CA VAL A 73 14.22 12.98 4.30
C VAL A 73 14.46 14.46 4.01
N ALA A 74 15.71 14.89 3.86
CA ALA A 74 16.05 16.27 3.55
C ALA A 74 15.50 16.71 2.18
N VAL A 75 15.62 15.86 1.16
CA VAL A 75 15.03 16.11 -0.18
C VAL A 75 13.51 16.22 -0.08
N CYS A 76 12.83 15.26 0.56
CA CYS A 76 11.37 15.32 0.75
C CYS A 76 10.96 16.60 1.50
N TRP A 77 11.69 16.97 2.54
CA TRP A 77 11.43 18.19 3.31
C TRP A 77 11.57 19.46 2.44
N ALA A 78 12.62 19.54 1.62
CA ALA A 78 12.81 20.65 0.69
C ALA A 78 11.68 20.74 -0.35
N LEU A 79 11.26 19.61 -0.93
CA LEU A 79 10.14 19.55 -1.88
C LEU A 79 8.80 19.93 -1.23
N THR A 80 8.57 19.56 0.03
CA THR A 80 7.33 19.90 0.75
C THR A 80 7.23 21.36 1.18
N ARG A 81 8.33 22.13 1.10
CA ARG A 81 8.38 23.57 1.44
C ARG A 81 8.31 24.50 0.21
N GLY A 82 8.14 23.95 -1.00
CA GLY A 82 7.99 24.74 -2.21
C GLY A 82 6.73 25.63 -2.20
N PRO A 83 6.71 26.72 -2.98
CA PRO A 83 5.67 27.76 -2.94
C PRO A 83 4.25 27.34 -3.41
N ASP A 84 4.03 26.09 -3.83
CA ASP A 84 2.74 25.61 -4.38
C ASP A 84 1.80 24.96 -3.34
N ALA A 85 1.93 25.31 -2.05
CA ALA A 85 1.08 24.77 -0.99
C ALA A 85 -0.30 25.48 -0.87
N ASP A 86 -0.80 26.09 -1.95
CA ASP A 86 -2.12 26.74 -1.99
C ASP A 86 -3.23 25.79 -2.49
N ASP A 87 -2.98 24.48 -2.42
CA ASP A 87 -3.98 23.43 -2.62
C ASP A 87 -4.92 23.44 -1.40
N GLN A 88 -5.81 24.44 -1.35
CA GLN A 88 -6.84 24.57 -0.33
C GLN A 88 -7.61 23.24 -0.31
N PRO A 89 -7.54 22.48 0.79
CA PRO A 89 -8.23 21.21 0.85
C PRO A 89 -9.72 21.48 0.62
N VAL A 90 -10.33 20.75 -0.33
CA VAL A 90 -11.78 20.76 -0.51
C VAL A 90 -12.40 20.62 0.89
N PRO A 91 -13.23 21.58 1.35
CA PRO A 91 -13.81 21.53 2.68
C PRO A 91 -14.55 20.21 2.86
N VAL A 92 -14.03 19.39 3.78
CA VAL A 92 -14.62 18.10 4.09
C VAL A 92 -15.56 18.31 5.28
N ASP A 93 -16.83 17.98 5.12
CA ASP A 93 -17.73 17.90 6.28
C ASP A 93 -17.25 16.74 7.18
N PRO A 94 -16.81 17.01 8.42
CA PRO A 94 -16.33 15.97 9.32
C PRO A 94 -17.46 15.07 9.83
N THR A 95 -18.72 15.44 9.61
CA THR A 95 -19.87 14.65 10.03
C THR A 95 -20.08 13.47 9.08
N LEU A 96 -20.06 12.26 9.65
CA LEU A 96 -20.37 11.05 8.88
C LEU A 96 -21.88 10.93 8.72
N THR A 97 -22.39 11.28 7.54
CA THR A 97 -23.77 10.94 7.19
C THR A 97 -23.80 9.55 6.55
N LEU A 98 -24.62 8.65 7.09
CA LEU A 98 -24.82 7.33 6.51
C LEU A 98 -25.78 7.43 5.30
N PRO A 99 -25.42 6.87 4.14
CA PRO A 99 -26.31 6.88 2.97
C PRO A 99 -27.54 6.00 3.22
N SER A 100 -28.72 6.55 2.92
CA SER A 100 -29.99 5.83 3.07
C SER A 100 -30.17 4.79 1.96
N PRO A 101 -30.67 3.58 2.27
CA PRO A 101 -31.06 2.60 1.26
C PRO A 101 -32.22 3.09 0.39
N LYS A 102 -33.08 3.99 0.89
CA LYS A 102 -34.29 4.46 0.20
C LYS A 102 -33.95 5.25 -1.07
N THR A 103 -34.76 5.06 -2.10
CA THR A 103 -34.70 5.82 -3.35
C THR A 103 -35.30 7.22 -3.16
N GLY A 104 -34.69 8.25 -3.75
CA GLY A 104 -35.19 9.63 -3.70
C GLY A 104 -34.76 10.48 -2.50
N VAL A 105 -34.05 9.87 -1.53
CA VAL A 105 -33.37 10.63 -0.47
C VAL A 105 -32.03 11.12 -1.03
N PRO A 106 -31.74 12.44 -1.02
CA PRO A 106 -30.44 12.96 -1.44
C PRO A 106 -29.32 12.28 -0.64
N GLY A 107 -28.37 11.67 -1.33
CA GLY A 107 -27.19 11.11 -0.66
C GLY A 107 -26.25 12.24 -0.21
N PRO A 108 -25.45 12.04 0.84
CA PRO A 108 -24.55 13.06 1.34
C PRO A 108 -23.47 13.41 0.31
N ALA A 109 -23.18 14.71 0.16
CA ALA A 109 -22.24 15.23 -0.84
C ALA A 109 -20.76 14.96 -0.48
N ASP A 110 -20.41 14.94 0.81
CA ASP A 110 -19.14 14.40 1.35
C ASP A 110 -19.38 14.00 2.81
N THR A 111 -18.84 12.86 3.24
CA THR A 111 -19.06 12.28 4.59
C THR A 111 -17.80 12.32 5.45
N GLY A 112 -16.73 12.94 4.95
CA GLY A 112 -15.39 12.86 5.53
C GLY A 112 -14.74 11.49 5.44
N PHE A 113 -15.34 10.57 4.70
CA PHE A 113 -14.85 9.22 4.49
C PHE A 113 -13.69 9.15 3.49
N GLY A 114 -12.59 8.45 3.84
CA GLY A 114 -11.41 8.30 2.98
C GLY A 114 -10.15 9.04 3.46
N GLY A 115 -10.18 9.64 4.65
CA GLY A 115 -9.00 10.20 5.32
C GLY A 115 -8.69 11.64 4.98
N PRO A 116 -7.49 12.15 5.33
CA PRO A 116 -7.07 13.49 4.94
C PRO A 116 -6.69 13.55 3.45
N ASN A 117 -6.88 14.72 2.85
CA ASN A 117 -6.53 14.98 1.45
C ASN A 117 -5.00 15.07 1.23
N GLY A 118 -4.19 15.36 2.24
CA GLY A 118 -2.74 15.51 2.06
C GLY A 118 -1.99 14.22 1.65
N PRO A 119 -0.74 14.37 1.15
CA PRO A 119 0.15 13.25 0.91
C PRO A 119 0.40 12.45 2.20
N ALA A 120 0.63 11.14 2.05
CA ALA A 120 0.87 10.24 3.18
C ALA A 120 2.10 10.71 3.98
N LEU A 121 1.96 10.74 5.31
CA LEU A 121 2.97 11.28 6.23
C LEU A 121 3.48 12.67 5.83
N ARG A 122 2.62 13.53 5.26
CA ARG A 122 3.00 14.87 4.77
C ARG A 122 4.15 14.84 3.75
N GLY A 123 4.22 13.79 2.93
CA GLY A 123 5.28 13.62 1.91
C GLY A 123 6.46 12.75 2.36
N PHE A 124 6.52 12.34 3.64
CA PHE A 124 7.59 11.48 4.16
C PHE A 124 7.33 9.98 4.02
N ALA A 125 6.31 9.58 3.26
CA ALA A 125 6.00 8.16 3.04
C ALA A 125 7.15 7.38 2.40
N GLY A 126 7.85 7.96 1.41
CA GLY A 126 9.02 7.34 0.77
C GLY A 126 10.14 7.02 1.76
N PRO A 127 10.69 8.00 2.50
CA PRO A 127 11.69 7.75 3.54
C PRO A 127 11.21 6.77 4.62
N ALA A 128 9.94 6.87 5.06
CA ALA A 128 9.39 5.94 6.04
C ALA A 128 9.38 4.49 5.52
N THR A 129 8.99 4.27 4.27
CA THR A 129 9.04 2.95 3.63
C THR A 129 10.47 2.46 3.46
N GLY A 130 11.41 3.33 3.04
CA GLY A 130 12.83 2.99 2.94
C GLY A 130 13.44 2.57 4.28
N LEU A 131 13.07 3.26 5.36
CA LEU A 131 13.52 2.94 6.71
C LEU A 131 12.94 1.63 7.24
N LEU A 132 11.66 1.34 6.95
CA LEU A 132 11.07 0.03 7.24
C LEU A 132 11.75 -1.09 6.46
N ALA A 133 12.07 -0.87 5.18
CA ALA A 133 12.80 -1.83 4.37
C ALA A 133 14.20 -2.09 4.94
N LEU A 134 14.90 -1.03 5.37
CA LEU A 134 16.20 -1.13 6.04
C LEU A 134 16.10 -1.92 7.36
N GLY A 135 15.12 -1.59 8.21
CA GLY A 135 14.89 -2.30 9.47
C GLY A 135 14.53 -3.77 9.27
N LEU A 136 13.71 -4.09 8.27
CA LEU A 136 13.40 -5.47 7.89
C LEU A 136 14.66 -6.20 7.38
N GLY A 137 15.48 -5.56 6.55
CA GLY A 137 16.75 -6.11 6.08
C GLY A 137 17.72 -6.42 7.24
N ALA A 138 17.83 -5.48 8.19
CA ALA A 138 18.60 -5.66 9.42
C ALA A 138 18.04 -6.81 10.27
N LEU A 139 16.71 -6.91 10.41
CA LEU A 139 16.05 -7.98 11.16
C LEU A 139 16.35 -9.36 10.55
N PHE A 140 16.21 -9.51 9.24
CA PHE A 140 16.54 -10.75 8.55
C PHE A 140 18.03 -11.11 8.68
N THR A 141 18.91 -10.12 8.55
CA THR A 141 20.36 -10.32 8.66
C THR A 141 20.76 -10.74 10.07
N SER A 142 20.33 -10.00 11.10
CA SER A 142 20.55 -10.35 12.50
C SER A 142 19.97 -11.72 12.84
N GLY A 143 18.73 -11.99 12.41
CA GLY A 143 18.04 -13.24 12.70
C GLY A 143 18.72 -14.46 12.09
N ALA A 144 19.05 -14.40 10.81
CA ALA A 144 19.73 -15.48 10.12
C ALA A 144 21.13 -15.73 10.69
N ALA A 145 21.89 -14.67 10.97
CA ALA A 145 23.23 -14.77 11.55
C ALA A 145 23.19 -15.38 12.96
N LEU A 146 22.33 -14.87 13.85
CA LEU A 146 22.21 -15.35 15.22
C LEU A 146 21.66 -16.77 15.28
N PHE A 147 20.64 -17.08 14.49
CA PHE A 147 20.09 -18.44 14.41
C PHE A 147 21.16 -19.45 13.95
N THR A 148 21.93 -19.09 12.92
CA THR A 148 23.00 -19.95 12.41
C THR A 148 24.11 -20.12 13.45
N ALA A 149 24.55 -19.02 14.07
CA ALA A 149 25.57 -19.06 15.11
C ALA A 149 25.15 -19.93 16.30
N GLN A 150 23.89 -19.82 16.75
CA GLN A 150 23.34 -20.64 17.83
C GLN A 150 23.25 -22.13 17.48
N ARG A 151 23.00 -22.47 16.21
CA ARG A 151 22.91 -23.87 15.76
C ARG A 151 24.27 -24.53 15.53
N LEU A 152 25.29 -23.72 15.23
CA LEU A 152 26.66 -24.20 15.03
C LEU A 152 27.50 -24.17 16.31
N ALA A 153 27.10 -23.38 17.31
CA ALA A 153 27.78 -23.35 18.61
C ALA A 153 27.68 -24.71 19.32
N ASN A 154 28.78 -25.17 19.92
CA ASN A 154 28.77 -26.36 20.75
C ASN A 154 28.01 -26.08 22.06
N THR A 155 27.57 -27.16 22.72
CA THR A 155 26.93 -27.06 24.03
C THR A 155 27.85 -26.38 25.03
N GLY A 156 27.52 -25.14 25.43
CA GLY A 156 28.29 -24.34 26.40
C GLY A 156 29.07 -23.17 25.79
N ASP A 157 29.21 -23.10 24.47
CA ASP A 157 29.86 -21.98 23.79
C ASP A 157 28.91 -20.77 23.66
N GLN A 158 29.44 -19.57 23.88
CA GLN A 158 28.74 -18.31 23.55
C GLN A 158 28.91 -18.04 22.05
N PRO A 159 27.82 -17.96 21.26
CA PRO A 159 27.91 -17.70 19.83
C PRO A 159 28.58 -16.35 19.55
N GLN A 160 29.70 -16.34 18.83
CA GLN A 160 30.33 -15.10 18.39
C GLN A 160 29.51 -14.48 17.27
N ALA A 161 28.94 -13.31 17.53
CA ALA A 161 28.17 -12.54 16.56
C ALA A 161 28.66 -11.08 16.55
N VAL A 162 28.58 -10.46 15.38
CA VAL A 162 28.94 -9.04 15.20
C VAL A 162 28.11 -8.19 16.19
N PRO A 163 28.74 -7.38 17.07
CA PRO A 163 28.03 -6.60 18.08
C PRO A 163 26.82 -5.84 17.55
N LEU A 164 26.96 -5.21 16.38
CA LEU A 164 25.85 -4.50 15.70
C LEU A 164 24.60 -5.37 15.51
N LEU A 165 24.78 -6.61 15.07
CA LEU A 165 23.66 -7.53 14.83
C LEU A 165 23.01 -7.97 16.14
N VAL A 166 23.81 -8.13 17.20
CA VAL A 166 23.33 -8.44 18.55
C VAL A 166 22.53 -7.26 19.11
N TRP A 167 23.07 -6.04 19.07
CA TRP A 167 22.36 -4.83 19.50
C TRP A 167 21.04 -4.63 18.75
N HIS A 168 21.05 -4.85 17.43
CA HIS A 168 19.82 -4.77 16.62
C HIS A 168 18.80 -5.84 17.02
N ALA A 169 19.23 -7.10 17.21
CA ALA A 169 18.34 -8.17 17.64
C ALA A 169 17.77 -7.90 19.03
N SER A 170 18.59 -7.44 19.98
CA SER A 170 18.15 -7.04 21.32
C SER A 170 17.08 -5.95 21.27
N GLY A 171 17.28 -4.92 20.43
CA GLY A 171 16.30 -3.86 20.22
C GLY A 171 14.95 -4.34 19.67
N THR A 172 14.91 -5.49 19.00
CA THR A 172 13.66 -6.08 18.46
C THR A 172 12.67 -6.43 19.58
N THR A 173 13.13 -6.65 20.82
CA THR A 173 12.24 -6.83 21.99
C THR A 173 11.27 -5.67 22.18
N LEU A 174 11.67 -4.45 21.82
CA LEU A 174 10.84 -3.25 21.93
C LEU A 174 9.73 -3.21 20.87
N LEU A 175 9.81 -4.02 19.82
CA LEU A 175 8.77 -4.11 18.81
C LEU A 175 7.49 -4.72 19.38
N ALA A 176 7.57 -5.71 20.27
CA ALA A 176 6.40 -6.35 20.88
C ALA A 176 5.49 -5.37 21.66
N PRO A 177 5.99 -4.57 22.63
CA PRO A 177 5.15 -3.60 23.32
C PRO A 177 4.65 -2.48 22.39
N VAL A 178 5.44 -2.07 21.38
CA VAL A 178 4.98 -1.10 20.37
C VAL A 178 3.82 -1.67 19.55
N LEU A 179 3.93 -2.90 19.05
CA LEU A 179 2.88 -3.57 18.30
C LEU A 179 1.62 -3.75 19.15
N LEU A 180 1.76 -4.08 20.43
CA LEU A 180 0.66 -4.14 21.37
C LEU A 180 0.01 -2.77 21.57
N ALA A 181 0.80 -1.71 21.75
CA ALA A 181 0.29 -0.34 21.89
C ALA A 181 -0.45 0.12 20.62
N ILE A 182 0.07 -0.21 19.43
CA ILE A 182 -0.61 0.02 18.15
C ILE A 182 -1.93 -0.75 18.11
N ALA A 183 -1.92 -2.05 18.43
CA ALA A 183 -3.12 -2.88 18.44
C ALA A 183 -4.19 -2.33 19.39
N VAL A 184 -3.82 -1.91 20.60
CA VAL A 184 -4.73 -1.26 21.56
C VAL A 184 -5.23 0.07 21.03
N ARG A 185 -4.35 0.92 20.49
CA ARG A 185 -4.71 2.24 19.94
C ARG A 185 -5.64 2.14 18.72
N LEU A 186 -5.61 1.03 17.98
CA LEU A 186 -6.52 0.76 16.87
C LEU A 186 -7.82 0.09 17.34
N ALA A 187 -7.73 -0.91 18.23
CA ALA A 187 -8.88 -1.69 18.69
C ALA A 187 -9.82 -0.87 19.58
N VAL A 188 -9.29 -0.01 20.47
CA VAL A 188 -10.12 0.76 21.40
C VAL A 188 -11.05 1.74 20.66
N PRO A 189 -10.56 2.62 19.75
CA PRO A 189 -11.43 3.48 18.96
C PRO A 189 -12.37 2.68 18.06
N LEU A 190 -11.91 1.58 17.44
CA LEU A 190 -12.77 0.72 16.62
C LEU A 190 -13.99 0.21 17.41
N LEU A 191 -13.76 -0.32 18.61
CA LEU A 191 -14.83 -0.82 19.48
C LEU A 191 -15.74 0.29 19.99
N ARG A 192 -15.18 1.48 20.30
CA ARG A 192 -15.96 2.65 20.71
C ARG A 192 -16.83 3.17 19.57
N THR A 193 -16.24 3.42 18.40
CA THR A 193 -16.94 3.89 17.19
C THR A 193 -18.03 2.92 16.76
N LYS A 194 -17.76 1.60 16.83
CA LYS A 194 -18.80 0.59 16.59
C LYS A 194 -20.01 0.76 17.50
N ARG A 195 -19.82 1.14 18.77
CA ARG A 195 -20.92 1.41 19.71
C ARG A 195 -21.61 2.74 19.41
N THR A 196 -20.86 3.79 19.13
CA THR A 196 -21.42 5.13 18.86
C THR A 196 -22.22 5.19 17.57
N LEU A 197 -21.88 4.37 16.57
CA LEU A 197 -22.58 4.32 15.28
C LEU A 197 -23.87 3.48 15.30
N ARG A 198 -24.17 2.73 16.37
CA ARG A 198 -25.38 1.88 16.41
C ARG A 198 -26.67 2.71 16.24
N PRO A 199 -26.88 3.84 16.95
CA PRO A 199 -28.07 4.66 16.78
C PRO A 199 -28.21 5.21 15.36
N ASP A 200 -27.11 5.70 14.78
CA ASP A 200 -27.11 6.24 13.41
C ASP A 200 -27.48 5.16 12.39
N VAL A 201 -26.95 3.94 12.55
CA VAL A 201 -27.33 2.78 11.72
C VAL A 201 -28.82 2.52 11.85
N LEU A 202 -29.36 2.40 13.06
CA LEU A 202 -30.79 2.13 13.25
C LEU A 202 -31.65 3.23 12.63
N ALA A 203 -31.31 4.50 12.84
CA ALA A 203 -32.01 5.64 12.24
C ALA A 203 -31.99 5.62 10.70
N THR A 204 -30.86 5.24 10.09
CA THR A 204 -30.71 5.18 8.63
C THR A 204 -31.62 4.15 7.97
N TYR A 205 -31.94 3.07 8.69
CA TYR A 205 -32.82 2.00 8.23
C TYR A 205 -34.23 2.06 8.86
N ASP A 206 -34.58 3.16 9.54
CA ASP A 206 -35.84 3.37 10.26
C ASP A 206 -36.18 2.27 11.29
N GLU A 207 -35.15 1.68 11.89
CA GLU A 207 -35.30 0.68 12.93
C GLU A 207 -35.45 1.36 14.31
N PRO A 208 -36.26 0.80 15.23
CA PRO A 208 -36.40 1.35 16.57
C PRO A 208 -35.04 1.49 17.29
N PRO A 209 -34.79 2.57 18.05
CA PRO A 209 -33.53 2.76 18.78
C PRO A 209 -33.22 1.64 19.79
N THR A 210 -34.25 0.91 20.23
CA THR A 210 -34.16 -0.23 21.16
C THR A 210 -33.81 -1.56 20.49
N THR A 211 -33.70 -1.61 19.16
CA THR A 211 -33.39 -2.84 18.41
C THR A 211 -31.97 -3.34 18.72
N ASP A 212 -31.88 -4.39 19.53
CA ASP A 212 -30.63 -5.11 19.77
C ASP A 212 -30.50 -6.33 18.84
N SER A 213 -30.00 -6.06 17.64
CA SER A 213 -29.74 -7.09 16.63
C SER A 213 -28.24 -7.29 16.40
N PRO A 214 -27.76 -8.54 16.21
CA PRO A 214 -26.41 -8.80 15.70
C PRO A 214 -26.13 -8.05 14.39
N ARG A 215 -27.18 -7.79 13.61
CA ARG A 215 -27.13 -7.06 12.34
C ARG A 215 -26.62 -5.64 12.49
N THR A 216 -27.12 -4.89 13.47
CA THR A 216 -26.62 -3.54 13.79
C THR A 216 -25.12 -3.57 14.09
N GLY A 217 -24.68 -4.60 14.82
CA GLY A 217 -23.26 -4.81 15.12
C GLY A 217 -22.41 -5.17 13.91
N GLN A 218 -22.96 -5.89 12.92
CA GLN A 218 -22.27 -6.19 11.66
C GLN A 218 -22.07 -4.92 10.81
N ILE A 219 -23.12 -4.13 10.64
CA ILE A 219 -23.08 -2.88 9.85
C ILE A 219 -22.15 -1.86 10.50
N ALA A 220 -22.33 -1.59 11.80
CA ALA A 220 -21.45 -0.68 12.54
C ALA A 220 -19.99 -1.20 12.60
N GLY A 221 -19.80 -2.52 12.62
CA GLY A 221 -18.50 -3.16 12.53
C GLY A 221 -17.82 -2.90 11.18
N ALA A 222 -18.56 -3.02 10.08
CA ALA A 222 -18.05 -2.73 8.73
C ALA A 222 -17.71 -1.24 8.56
N LEU A 223 -18.57 -0.33 9.03
CA LEU A 223 -18.34 1.12 9.00
C LEU A 223 -17.09 1.52 9.79
N SER A 224 -16.97 1.02 11.02
CA SER A 224 -15.80 1.29 11.87
C SER A 224 -14.52 0.67 11.31
N GLY A 225 -14.61 -0.57 10.78
CA GLY A 225 -13.49 -1.28 10.17
C GLY A 225 -12.99 -0.61 8.89
N ALA A 226 -13.90 -0.08 8.06
CA ALA A 226 -13.54 0.63 6.83
C ALA A 226 -12.64 1.84 7.11
N ARG A 227 -12.81 2.52 8.26
CA ARG A 227 -12.00 3.67 8.67
C ARG A 227 -10.60 3.30 9.15
N LEU A 228 -10.33 2.03 9.46
CA LEU A 228 -9.03 1.59 9.98
C LEU A 228 -7.90 1.86 8.99
N THR A 229 -8.18 1.81 7.69
CA THR A 229 -7.24 2.15 6.62
C THR A 229 -6.67 3.56 6.77
N GLU A 230 -7.42 4.51 7.36
CA GLU A 230 -6.92 5.86 7.59
C GLU A 230 -5.82 5.92 8.65
N ALA A 231 -5.88 5.02 9.63
CA ALA A 231 -4.83 4.89 10.63
C ALA A 231 -3.56 4.25 10.08
N GLY A 232 -3.64 3.54 8.95
CA GLY A 232 -2.51 2.80 8.36
C GLY A 232 -1.30 3.69 8.06
N THR A 233 -1.52 4.92 7.60
CA THR A 233 -0.43 5.89 7.38
C THR A 233 0.30 6.22 8.69
N GLY A 234 -0.44 6.45 9.78
CA GLY A 234 0.14 6.71 11.09
C GLY A 234 0.91 5.51 11.65
N VAL A 235 0.39 4.29 11.44
CA VAL A 235 1.08 3.05 11.83
C VAL A 235 2.41 2.91 11.10
N ILE A 236 2.46 3.15 9.79
CA ILE A 236 3.70 3.15 9.00
C ILE A 236 4.70 4.16 9.59
N GLY A 237 4.25 5.37 9.91
CA GLY A 237 5.11 6.40 10.50
C GLY A 237 5.69 5.99 11.87
N VAL A 238 4.87 5.41 12.76
CA VAL A 238 5.32 4.93 14.07
C VAL A 238 6.31 3.79 13.94
N LEU A 239 6.02 2.80 13.09
CA LEU A 239 6.92 1.67 12.86
C LEU A 239 8.24 2.13 12.23
N ALA A 240 8.19 3.09 11.30
CA ALA A 240 9.39 3.68 10.72
C ALA A 240 10.23 4.39 11.78
N LEU A 241 9.62 5.21 12.65
CA LEU A 241 10.34 5.87 13.74
C LEU A 241 11.01 4.87 14.68
N VAL A 242 10.30 3.80 15.05
CA VAL A 242 10.84 2.73 15.90
C VAL A 242 12.01 2.03 15.21
N ALA A 243 11.90 1.73 13.91
CA ALA A 243 13.00 1.18 13.13
C ALA A 243 14.21 2.14 13.10
N ALA A 244 14.02 3.45 12.91
CA ALA A 244 15.11 4.44 13.00
C ALA A 244 15.81 4.40 14.35
N VAL A 245 15.05 4.48 15.44
CA VAL A 245 15.60 4.46 16.79
C VAL A 245 16.39 3.18 17.02
N GLN A 246 15.82 2.03 16.64
CA GLN A 246 16.49 0.74 16.77
C GLN A 246 17.79 0.66 15.98
N LEU A 247 17.80 1.11 14.72
CA LEU A 247 18.99 1.11 13.86
C LEU A 247 20.08 2.05 14.39
N VAL A 248 19.71 3.25 14.83
CA VAL A 248 20.64 4.24 15.39
C VAL A 248 21.23 3.76 16.71
N VAL A 249 20.39 3.26 17.63
CA VAL A 249 20.85 2.71 18.91
C VAL A 249 21.76 1.50 18.69
N ALA A 250 21.42 0.63 17.74
CA ALA A 250 22.28 -0.52 17.44
C ALA A 250 23.64 -0.10 16.89
N LEU A 251 23.66 0.87 15.98
CA LEU A 251 24.89 1.40 15.41
C LEU A 251 25.74 2.11 16.47
N ALA A 252 25.14 2.99 17.27
CA ALA A 252 25.83 3.70 18.33
C ALA A 252 26.36 2.75 19.41
N GLY A 253 25.53 1.79 19.85
CA GLY A 253 25.94 0.78 20.82
C GLY A 253 27.15 -0.01 20.34
N ALA A 254 27.10 -0.53 19.11
CA ALA A 254 28.20 -1.29 18.53
C ALA A 254 29.49 -0.47 18.35
N LEU A 255 29.39 0.80 17.94
CA LEU A 255 30.56 1.65 17.72
C LEU A 255 31.19 2.16 19.02
N VAL A 256 30.39 2.40 20.06
CA VAL A 256 30.86 2.94 21.34
C VAL A 256 31.42 1.83 22.23
N SER A 257 30.70 0.71 22.39
CA SER A 257 31.16 -0.37 23.26
C SER A 257 32.15 -1.31 22.57
N GLY A 258 32.02 -1.51 21.25
CA GLY A 258 32.72 -2.61 20.56
C GLY A 258 32.28 -4.00 21.03
N GLU A 259 31.22 -4.08 21.83
CA GLU A 259 30.81 -5.27 22.56
C GLU A 259 29.32 -5.56 22.38
N SER A 260 28.92 -6.81 22.65
CA SER A 260 27.51 -7.21 22.72
C SER A 260 26.74 -6.41 23.79
N LEU A 261 25.40 -6.35 23.70
CA LEU A 261 24.58 -5.62 24.67
C LEU A 261 24.81 -6.14 26.11
N THR A 262 24.88 -7.47 26.29
CA THR A 262 25.13 -8.07 27.61
C THR A 262 26.48 -7.66 28.20
N ALA A 263 27.55 -7.69 27.39
CA ALA A 263 28.88 -7.30 27.84
C ALA A 263 28.96 -5.78 28.14
N ALA A 264 28.42 -4.96 27.24
CA ALA A 264 28.39 -3.50 27.39
C ALA A 264 27.58 -3.00 28.61
N THR A 265 26.70 -3.84 29.15
CA THR A 265 25.87 -3.52 30.33
C THR A 265 26.33 -4.21 31.61
N ALA A 266 27.40 -5.03 31.54
CA ALA A 266 27.93 -5.76 32.68
C ALA A 266 28.42 -4.84 33.81
N ASP A 267 29.04 -3.71 33.44
CA ASP A 267 29.60 -2.74 34.38
C ASP A 267 28.55 -1.80 35.00
N LEU A 268 27.29 -1.87 34.56
CA LEU A 268 26.18 -1.09 35.09
C LEU A 268 25.54 -1.71 36.37
N GLY A 269 26.22 -2.69 36.96
CA GLY A 269 25.76 -3.43 38.13
C GLY A 269 24.69 -4.48 37.81
N MET A 270 24.20 -5.16 38.84
CA MET A 270 23.33 -6.34 38.71
C MET A 270 22.04 -6.09 37.90
N LEU A 271 21.46 -4.90 38.00
CA LEU A 271 20.25 -4.55 37.25
C LEU A 271 20.56 -4.37 35.75
N GLY A 272 21.68 -3.72 35.43
CA GLY A 272 22.11 -3.51 34.06
C GLY A 272 22.45 -4.82 33.34
N SER A 273 23.25 -5.67 33.99
CA SER A 273 23.64 -6.97 33.42
C SER A 273 22.43 -7.88 33.15
N ARG A 274 21.53 -8.02 34.13
CA ARG A 274 20.29 -8.83 33.98
C ARG A 274 19.37 -8.28 32.89
N LEU A 275 19.25 -6.95 32.78
CA LEU A 275 18.44 -6.33 31.73
C LEU A 275 19.06 -6.57 30.35
N GLY A 276 20.39 -6.42 30.22
CA GLY A 276 21.12 -6.71 28.99
C GLY A 276 20.94 -8.15 28.52
N GLU A 277 21.12 -9.11 29.44
CA GLU A 277 20.86 -10.54 29.19
C GLU A 277 19.41 -10.81 28.75
N LEU A 278 18.44 -10.24 29.46
CA LEU A 278 17.02 -10.43 29.16
C LEU A 278 16.68 -9.90 27.75
N LEU A 279 17.10 -8.67 27.44
CA LEU A 279 16.83 -8.04 26.15
C LEU A 279 17.51 -8.79 24.99
N GLN A 280 18.75 -9.24 25.19
CA GLN A 280 19.48 -10.00 24.18
C GLN A 280 18.85 -11.37 23.93
N ASN A 281 18.49 -12.10 24.99
CA ASN A 281 17.88 -13.42 24.87
C ASN A 281 16.50 -13.34 24.22
N LEU A 282 15.63 -12.47 24.73
CA LEU A 282 14.29 -12.28 24.15
C LEU A 282 14.36 -11.75 22.71
N GLY A 283 15.30 -10.84 22.44
CA GLY A 283 15.50 -10.25 21.11
C GLY A 283 15.94 -11.28 20.09
N GLY A 284 16.88 -12.15 20.44
CA GLY A 284 17.32 -13.26 19.61
C GLY A 284 16.19 -14.24 19.30
N TRP A 285 15.43 -14.67 20.32
CA TRP A 285 14.28 -15.55 20.13
C TRP A 285 13.18 -14.93 19.28
N LEU A 286 12.81 -13.68 19.56
CA LEU A 286 11.77 -12.96 18.82
C LEU A 286 12.17 -12.74 17.37
N THR A 287 13.42 -12.34 17.12
CA THR A 287 13.96 -12.17 15.76
C THR A 287 13.91 -13.48 14.99
N THR A 288 14.34 -14.59 15.61
CA THR A 288 14.28 -15.93 15.01
C THR A 288 12.83 -16.34 14.71
N ALA A 289 11.92 -16.14 15.66
CA ALA A 289 10.50 -16.45 15.52
C ALA A 289 9.83 -15.63 14.41
N LEU A 290 10.19 -14.34 14.27
CA LEU A 290 9.70 -13.47 13.19
C LEU A 290 10.15 -13.97 11.82
N VAL A 291 11.44 -14.32 11.67
CA VAL A 291 11.96 -14.89 10.41
C VAL A 291 11.24 -16.21 10.08
N ALA A 292 11.12 -17.12 11.05
CA ALA A 292 10.41 -18.38 10.86
C ALA A 292 8.92 -18.17 10.52
N GLY A 293 8.27 -17.21 11.18
CA GLY A 293 6.88 -16.83 10.92
C GLY A 293 6.66 -16.28 9.51
N LEU A 294 7.59 -15.45 9.01
CA LEU A 294 7.55 -14.93 7.63
C LEU A 294 7.73 -16.05 6.59
N VAL A 295 8.65 -16.99 6.84
CA VAL A 295 8.82 -18.18 5.98
C VAL A 295 7.56 -19.05 5.99
N ALA A 296 6.98 -19.28 7.16
CA ALA A 296 5.73 -20.02 7.30
C ALA A 296 4.57 -19.32 6.58
N LEU A 297 4.47 -17.99 6.71
CA LEU A 297 3.47 -17.18 6.00
C LEU A 297 3.64 -17.32 4.49
N GLY A 298 4.87 -17.23 3.96
CA GLY A 298 5.18 -17.44 2.55
C GLY A 298 4.76 -18.82 2.04
N ARG A 299 5.11 -19.89 2.77
CA ARG A 299 4.64 -21.26 2.45
C ARG A 299 3.12 -21.36 2.48
N SER A 300 2.49 -20.72 3.46
CA SER A 300 1.05 -20.77 3.65
C SER A 300 0.27 -20.05 2.54
N ALA A 301 0.83 -18.94 2.03
CA ALA A 301 0.31 -18.20 0.89
C ALA A 301 0.46 -19.00 -0.40
N TYR A 302 1.54 -19.78 -0.55
CA TYR A 302 1.69 -20.71 -1.67
C TYR A 302 0.62 -21.81 -1.65
N ALA A 303 0.36 -22.39 -0.48
CA ALA A 303 -0.54 -23.54 -0.32
C ALA A 303 -2.04 -23.20 -0.34
N SER A 304 -2.46 -21.97 -0.07
CA SER A 304 -3.88 -21.60 0.08
C SER A 304 -4.30 -20.48 -0.87
N PRO A 305 -5.31 -20.69 -1.74
CA PRO A 305 -5.81 -19.66 -2.64
C PRO A 305 -6.34 -18.41 -1.92
N MET A 306 -7.02 -18.58 -0.78
CA MET A 306 -7.57 -17.46 -0.01
C MET A 306 -6.46 -16.60 0.62
N ARG A 307 -5.46 -17.23 1.26
CA ARG A 307 -4.32 -16.50 1.84
C ARG A 307 -3.47 -15.83 0.76
N ARG A 308 -3.28 -16.49 -0.39
CA ARG A 308 -2.64 -15.91 -1.56
C ARG A 308 -3.33 -14.63 -2.03
N ARG A 309 -4.67 -14.61 -2.05
CA ARG A 309 -5.44 -13.43 -2.45
C ARG A 309 -5.22 -12.25 -1.50
N THR A 310 -5.16 -12.49 -0.19
CA THR A 310 -4.90 -11.43 0.81
C THR A 310 -3.48 -10.87 0.69
N VAL A 311 -2.47 -11.75 0.60
CA VAL A 311 -1.06 -11.32 0.40
C VAL A 311 -0.88 -10.64 -0.96
N GLY A 312 -1.62 -11.09 -1.97
CA GLY A 312 -1.61 -10.55 -3.33
C GLY A 312 -1.94 -9.07 -3.42
N VAL A 313 -2.75 -8.51 -2.52
CA VAL A 313 -3.08 -7.07 -2.54
C VAL A 313 -1.84 -6.19 -2.33
N LEU A 314 -0.96 -6.55 -1.40
CA LEU A 314 0.30 -5.82 -1.19
C LEU A 314 1.23 -5.96 -2.40
N TRP A 315 1.23 -7.15 -3.00
CA TRP A 315 1.98 -7.44 -4.21
C TRP A 315 1.46 -6.65 -5.41
N ASP A 316 0.15 -6.50 -5.58
CA ASP A 316 -0.48 -5.77 -6.67
C ASP A 316 -0.15 -4.28 -6.62
N ILE A 317 0.00 -3.70 -5.42
CA ILE A 317 0.44 -2.32 -5.23
C ILE A 317 1.93 -2.18 -5.60
N GLY A 318 2.78 -3.09 -5.13
CA GLY A 318 4.22 -3.05 -5.41
C GLY A 318 4.56 -3.32 -6.88
N THR A 319 3.87 -4.27 -7.52
CA THR A 319 4.07 -4.69 -8.91
C THR A 319 3.25 -3.91 -9.93
N PHE A 320 2.51 -2.91 -9.50
CA PHE A 320 1.97 -1.91 -10.42
C PHE A 320 3.09 -0.99 -10.94
N TRP A 321 4.07 -0.64 -10.11
CA TRP A 321 5.11 0.32 -10.49
C TRP A 321 6.24 -0.35 -11.31
N PRO A 322 6.81 0.34 -12.31
CA PRO A 322 7.87 -0.21 -13.15
C PRO A 322 9.13 -0.50 -12.33
N ARG A 323 9.95 -1.42 -12.84
CA ARG A 323 11.22 -1.84 -12.19
C ARG A 323 12.34 -0.80 -12.31
N ALA A 324 12.01 0.49 -12.33
CA ALA A 324 12.95 1.58 -12.52
C ALA A 324 13.96 1.73 -11.37
N ALA A 325 13.58 1.31 -10.15
CA ALA A 325 14.36 1.60 -8.94
C ALA A 325 15.25 0.43 -8.45
N HIS A 326 14.99 -0.82 -8.84
CA HIS A 326 15.80 -1.96 -8.37
C HIS A 326 15.76 -3.17 -9.34
N PRO A 327 16.91 -3.72 -9.76
CA PRO A 327 16.96 -4.82 -10.72
C PRO A 327 16.38 -6.13 -10.18
N LEU A 328 16.24 -6.31 -8.86
CA LEU A 328 15.56 -7.48 -8.27
C LEU A 328 14.09 -7.21 -7.92
N ALA A 329 13.55 -6.02 -8.23
CA ALA A 329 12.13 -5.79 -8.05
C ALA A 329 11.33 -6.79 -8.91
N PRO A 330 10.23 -7.34 -8.39
CA PRO A 330 9.42 -8.29 -9.14
C PRO A 330 8.90 -7.69 -10.46
N PRO A 331 8.69 -8.51 -11.51
CA PRO A 331 8.12 -8.04 -12.77
C PRO A 331 6.83 -7.26 -12.53
N CYS A 332 6.73 -6.07 -13.11
CA CYS A 332 5.52 -5.28 -12.97
C CYS A 332 4.50 -5.75 -14.01
N TYR A 333 3.25 -5.96 -13.60
CA TYR A 333 2.21 -6.37 -14.54
C TYR A 333 1.68 -5.18 -15.35
N ALA A 334 1.88 -3.95 -14.87
CA ALA A 334 1.42 -2.73 -15.54
C ALA A 334 2.15 -2.46 -16.86
N GLU A 335 3.44 -2.84 -16.97
CA GLU A 335 4.22 -2.78 -18.22
C GLU A 335 3.56 -3.56 -19.37
N ARG A 336 2.69 -4.52 -19.04
CA ARG A 336 1.85 -5.23 -20.01
C ARG A 336 0.41 -4.73 -20.01
N ALA A 337 -0.23 -4.70 -18.83
CA ALA A 337 -1.66 -4.45 -18.72
C ALA A 337 -2.07 -3.05 -19.17
N VAL A 338 -1.24 -2.03 -18.93
CA VAL A 338 -1.58 -0.65 -19.31
C VAL A 338 -1.47 -0.45 -20.83
N PRO A 339 -0.36 -0.82 -21.51
CA PRO A 339 -0.30 -0.74 -22.97
C PRO A 339 -1.33 -1.64 -23.68
N ASP A 340 -1.58 -2.85 -23.18
CA ASP A 340 -2.59 -3.74 -23.78
C ASP A 340 -4.01 -3.14 -23.70
N LEU A 341 -4.34 -2.48 -22.59
CA LEU A 341 -5.62 -1.80 -22.41
C LEU A 341 -5.73 -0.56 -23.30
N GLU A 342 -4.69 0.26 -23.32
CA GLU A 342 -4.58 1.45 -24.18
C GLU A 342 -4.75 1.08 -25.66
N ALA A 343 -3.97 0.13 -26.15
CA ALA A 343 -4.00 -0.33 -27.54
C ALA A 343 -5.37 -0.89 -27.91
N ARG A 344 -6.03 -1.61 -27.00
CA ARG A 344 -7.38 -2.14 -27.22
C ARG A 344 -8.43 -1.03 -27.31
N ILE A 345 -8.34 0.00 -26.46
CA ILE A 345 -9.24 1.16 -26.51
C ILE A 345 -9.05 1.88 -27.85
N ARG A 346 -7.80 2.17 -28.22
CA ARG A 346 -7.44 2.85 -29.46
C ARG A 346 -7.95 2.09 -30.69
N ALA A 347 -7.58 0.81 -30.83
CA ALA A 347 -7.98 0.00 -31.99
C ALA A 347 -9.50 -0.09 -32.15
N TRP A 348 -10.25 -0.20 -31.04
CA TRP A 348 -11.71 -0.26 -31.09
C TRP A 348 -12.35 1.08 -31.52
N LEU A 349 -11.78 2.22 -31.09
CA LEU A 349 -12.26 3.56 -31.42
C LEU A 349 -11.83 4.04 -32.82
N GLU A 350 -10.68 3.60 -33.31
CA GLU A 350 -10.17 3.92 -34.66
C GLU A 350 -11.00 3.26 -35.76
N THR A 351 -11.65 2.14 -35.47
CA THR A 351 -12.48 1.41 -36.45
C THR A 351 -13.65 2.27 -36.97
N ASP A 352 -14.14 3.20 -36.15
CA ASP A 352 -15.29 4.04 -36.51
C ASP A 352 -15.27 5.33 -35.66
N PRO A 353 -15.21 6.53 -36.28
CA PRO A 353 -15.13 7.81 -35.57
C PRO A 353 -16.37 8.15 -34.72
N THR A 354 -17.51 7.51 -34.99
CA THR A 354 -18.75 7.70 -34.22
C THR A 354 -18.75 6.91 -32.91
N ARG A 355 -17.91 5.87 -32.79
CA ARG A 355 -17.85 5.04 -31.58
C ARG A 355 -17.51 5.86 -30.35
N ARG A 356 -18.12 5.48 -29.24
CA ARG A 356 -17.89 6.03 -27.91
C ARG A 356 -17.79 4.88 -26.93
N LEU A 357 -16.95 5.02 -25.92
CA LEU A 357 -16.65 3.95 -24.96
C LEU A 357 -16.98 4.40 -23.54
N VAL A 358 -17.58 3.50 -22.74
CA VAL A 358 -17.61 3.62 -21.28
C VAL A 358 -16.68 2.57 -20.70
N LEU A 359 -15.59 3.01 -20.05
CA LEU A 359 -14.64 2.13 -19.38
C LEU A 359 -15.06 1.92 -17.93
N SER A 360 -15.47 0.71 -17.59
CA SER A 360 -15.91 0.34 -16.23
C SER A 360 -14.77 -0.36 -15.47
N ALA A 361 -14.38 0.20 -14.32
CA ALA A 361 -13.20 -0.22 -13.58
C ALA A 361 -13.45 -0.36 -12.07
N HIS A 362 -12.99 -1.47 -11.48
CA HIS A 362 -13.12 -1.78 -10.05
C HIS A 362 -11.76 -1.85 -9.37
N SER A 363 -11.64 -1.33 -8.14
CA SER A 363 -10.46 -1.55 -7.29
C SER A 363 -9.15 -1.21 -8.02
N GLN A 364 -8.17 -2.11 -8.06
CA GLN A 364 -6.92 -1.93 -8.80
C GLN A 364 -7.12 -1.64 -10.30
N GLY A 365 -8.24 -2.09 -10.88
CA GLY A 365 -8.62 -1.76 -12.24
C GLY A 365 -8.83 -0.25 -12.46
N THR A 366 -9.19 0.52 -11.43
CA THR A 366 -9.32 1.99 -11.57
C THR A 366 -7.96 2.67 -11.75
N VAL A 367 -6.91 2.11 -11.13
CA VAL A 367 -5.52 2.56 -11.28
C VAL A 367 -5.01 2.25 -12.68
N LEU A 368 -5.29 1.04 -13.18
CA LEU A 368 -4.98 0.63 -14.55
C LEU A 368 -5.73 1.47 -15.58
N ALA A 369 -7.01 1.73 -15.35
CA ALA A 369 -7.83 2.56 -16.22
C ALA A 369 -7.27 3.98 -16.30
N ALA A 370 -7.01 4.63 -15.15
CA ALA A 370 -6.40 5.96 -15.12
C ALA A 370 -5.05 5.99 -15.87
N ALA A 371 -4.18 5.00 -15.61
CA ALA A 371 -2.89 4.87 -16.27
C ALA A 371 -3.02 4.72 -17.80
N ALA A 372 -3.96 3.90 -18.28
CA ALA A 372 -4.19 3.70 -19.71
C ALA A 372 -4.79 4.97 -20.35
N MET A 373 -5.73 5.62 -19.67
CA MET A 373 -6.34 6.87 -20.15
C MET A 373 -5.31 8.00 -20.30
N TRP A 374 -4.30 8.09 -19.42
CA TRP A 374 -3.21 9.06 -19.58
C TRP A 374 -2.31 8.79 -20.79
N GLN A 375 -2.24 7.54 -21.28
CA GLN A 375 -1.45 7.20 -22.48
C GLN A 375 -2.18 7.49 -23.79
N LEU A 376 -3.50 7.66 -23.77
CA LEU A 376 -4.28 8.08 -24.94
C LEU A 376 -4.03 9.57 -25.24
N ASP A 377 -4.07 9.94 -26.52
CA ASP A 377 -4.10 11.34 -26.92
C ASP A 377 -5.43 12.00 -26.51
N PRO A 378 -5.49 13.35 -26.37
CA PRO A 378 -6.70 14.04 -25.94
C PRO A 378 -7.93 13.79 -26.83
N ALA A 379 -7.76 13.59 -28.15
CA ALA A 379 -8.90 13.36 -29.05
C ALA A 379 -9.50 11.97 -28.84
N THR A 380 -8.67 10.95 -28.67
CA THR A 380 -9.12 9.60 -28.33
C THR A 380 -9.72 9.55 -26.92
N ARG A 381 -9.09 10.22 -25.95
CA ARG A 381 -9.57 10.33 -24.56
C ARG A 381 -10.94 11.00 -24.48
N GLY A 382 -11.17 12.05 -25.27
CA GLY A 382 -12.47 12.73 -25.40
C GLY A 382 -13.61 11.85 -25.95
N ARG A 383 -13.34 10.60 -26.33
CA ARG A 383 -14.33 9.61 -26.77
C ARG A 383 -14.56 8.48 -25.76
N VAL A 384 -13.99 8.60 -24.56
CA VAL A 384 -14.10 7.60 -23.48
C VAL A 384 -14.63 8.25 -22.21
N ALA A 385 -15.74 7.76 -21.68
CA ALA A 385 -16.21 8.05 -20.33
C ALA A 385 -15.73 6.99 -19.35
N LEU A 386 -15.56 7.36 -18.08
CA LEU A 386 -14.99 6.51 -17.05
C LEU A 386 -16.01 6.23 -15.93
N LEU A 387 -16.21 4.95 -15.60
CA LEU A 387 -16.98 4.51 -14.44
C LEU A 387 -16.07 3.78 -13.47
N THR A 388 -15.64 4.45 -12.40
CA THR A 388 -14.82 3.83 -11.34
C THR A 388 -15.66 3.43 -10.15
N TYR A 389 -15.28 2.35 -9.47
CA TYR A 389 -15.94 1.96 -8.23
C TYR A 389 -15.03 1.18 -7.31
N GLY A 390 -15.23 1.35 -5.99
CA GLY A 390 -14.28 0.83 -5.00
C GLY A 390 -12.85 1.34 -5.24
N SER A 391 -12.70 2.60 -5.65
CA SER A 391 -11.45 3.12 -6.21
C SER A 391 -10.41 3.47 -5.13
N PRO A 392 -9.20 2.87 -5.14
CA PRO A 392 -8.10 3.26 -4.25
C PRO A 392 -7.30 4.46 -4.78
N LEU A 393 -7.68 5.05 -5.92
CA LEU A 393 -6.93 6.11 -6.62
C LEU A 393 -6.54 7.23 -5.66
N ARG A 394 -7.50 7.83 -4.96
CA ARG A 394 -7.19 8.93 -4.05
C ARG A 394 -6.78 8.47 -2.66
N ARG A 395 -7.46 7.45 -2.15
CA ARG A 395 -7.35 6.98 -0.77
C ARG A 395 -6.00 6.32 -0.47
N LEU A 396 -5.38 5.73 -1.49
CA LEU A 396 -4.08 5.08 -1.39
C LEU A 396 -3.06 5.70 -2.37
N TYR A 397 -3.31 5.58 -3.68
CA TYR A 397 -2.29 5.91 -4.69
C TYR A 397 -1.92 7.40 -4.69
N GLY A 398 -2.89 8.29 -4.67
CA GLY A 398 -2.67 9.74 -4.66
C GLY A 398 -2.03 10.26 -3.37
N ARG A 399 -2.06 9.48 -2.28
CA ARG A 399 -1.38 9.83 -1.04
C ARG A 399 0.08 9.38 -1.02
N PHE A 400 0.36 8.16 -1.46
CA PHE A 400 1.71 7.60 -1.45
C PHE A 400 2.53 7.97 -2.70
N PHE A 401 1.86 8.27 -3.80
CA PHE A 401 2.45 8.61 -5.10
C PHE A 401 1.81 9.88 -5.69
N PRO A 402 1.80 11.01 -4.96
CA PRO A 402 1.10 12.23 -5.36
C PRO A 402 1.60 12.81 -6.69
N ALA A 403 2.87 12.60 -7.05
CA ALA A 403 3.40 13.07 -8.34
C ALA A 403 2.73 12.42 -9.56
N TYR A 404 2.20 11.20 -9.40
CA TYR A 404 1.58 10.42 -10.49
C TYR A 404 0.05 10.40 -10.39
N MET A 405 -0.47 10.33 -9.17
CA MET A 405 -1.90 10.08 -8.89
C MET A 405 -2.52 11.13 -7.96
N GLY A 406 -1.87 12.29 -7.83
CA GLY A 406 -2.34 13.39 -6.99
C GLY A 406 -3.56 14.12 -7.59
N PRO A 407 -4.17 15.04 -6.81
CA PRO A 407 -5.35 15.78 -7.24
C PRO A 407 -5.16 16.47 -8.59
N GLU A 408 -4.00 17.09 -8.80
CA GLU A 408 -3.69 17.80 -10.03
C GLU A 408 -3.64 16.86 -11.24
N GLN A 409 -2.99 15.70 -11.12
CA GLN A 409 -2.91 14.70 -12.18
C GLN A 409 -4.29 14.14 -12.54
N LEU A 410 -5.14 13.92 -11.53
CA LEU A 410 -6.51 13.44 -11.69
C LEU A 410 -7.44 14.52 -12.27
N MET A 411 -7.26 15.80 -11.92
CA MET A 411 -7.98 16.92 -12.55
C MET A 411 -7.59 17.09 -14.02
N ARG A 412 -6.31 16.94 -14.37
CA ARG A 412 -5.87 16.92 -15.78
C ARG A 412 -6.52 15.77 -16.54
N LEU A 413 -6.67 14.61 -15.91
CA LEU A 413 -7.36 13.47 -16.50
C LEU A 413 -8.84 13.80 -16.77
N LEU A 414 -9.53 14.43 -15.82
CA LEU A 414 -10.94 14.80 -15.92
C LEU A 414 -11.21 15.82 -17.03
N ARG A 415 -10.31 16.80 -17.22
CA ARG A 415 -10.47 17.89 -18.21
C ARG A 415 -10.64 17.39 -19.65
N ASP A 416 -9.98 16.28 -19.98
CA ASP A 416 -9.90 15.77 -21.35
C ASP A 416 -10.86 14.59 -21.59
N MET A 417 -11.85 14.38 -20.72
CA MET A 417 -12.86 13.33 -20.89
C MET A 417 -14.29 13.87 -20.78
N PRO A 418 -15.27 13.24 -21.47
CA PRO A 418 -16.66 13.73 -21.45
C PRO A 418 -17.30 13.64 -20.06
N ARG A 419 -17.08 12.53 -19.36
CA ARG A 419 -17.65 12.28 -18.03
C ARG A 419 -16.90 11.20 -17.27
N TRP A 420 -16.79 11.39 -15.96
CA TRP A 420 -16.29 10.42 -15.01
C TRP A 420 -17.30 10.30 -13.87
N ASP A 421 -17.80 9.10 -13.60
CA ASP A 421 -18.56 8.82 -12.37
C ASP A 421 -17.78 7.82 -11.50
N ASN A 422 -17.62 8.14 -10.20
CA ASN A 422 -17.01 7.28 -9.19
C ASN A 422 -18.05 6.86 -8.14
N LEU A 423 -18.24 5.54 -7.98
CA LEU A 423 -19.15 4.96 -7.00
C LEU A 423 -18.37 4.38 -5.82
N PHE A 424 -18.74 4.74 -4.60
CA PHE A 424 -18.07 4.25 -3.39
C PHE A 424 -19.06 3.97 -2.27
N ARG A 425 -18.63 3.13 -1.32
CA ARG A 425 -19.35 2.88 -0.06
C ARG A 425 -18.48 3.30 1.11
N ILE A 426 -19.12 3.82 2.16
CA ILE A 426 -18.44 4.16 3.41
C ILE A 426 -18.08 2.93 4.26
N THR A 427 -18.52 1.73 3.84
CA THR A 427 -18.15 0.42 4.40
C THR A 427 -16.97 -0.23 3.67
N ASP A 428 -16.48 0.37 2.57
CA ASP A 428 -15.37 -0.17 1.78
C ASP A 428 -14.03 0.15 2.46
N PRO A 429 -13.19 -0.83 2.89
CA PRO A 429 -11.91 -0.53 3.53
C PRO A 429 -10.81 -0.07 2.55
N ILE A 430 -11.01 -0.20 1.23
CA ILE A 430 -9.98 0.05 0.22
C ILE A 430 -10.38 1.24 -0.66
N GLY A 431 -11.60 1.19 -1.19
CA GLY A 431 -12.15 2.21 -2.06
C GLY A 431 -12.61 3.45 -1.31
N GLY A 432 -12.74 4.56 -2.02
CA GLY A 432 -13.28 5.80 -1.47
C GLY A 432 -13.56 6.85 -2.54
N PRO A 433 -13.93 8.06 -2.11
CA PRO A 433 -14.09 9.19 -3.02
C PRO A 433 -12.74 9.60 -3.64
N VAL A 434 -12.77 10.11 -4.86
CA VAL A 434 -11.61 10.63 -5.60
C VAL A 434 -11.25 12.05 -5.14
N ARG A 435 -12.24 12.83 -4.68
CA ARG A 435 -12.13 14.17 -4.12
C ARG A 435 -11.34 15.14 -4.99
N ILE A 436 -11.80 15.27 -6.24
CA ILE A 436 -11.38 16.34 -7.14
C ILE A 436 -12.60 17.20 -7.50
N PRO A 437 -12.45 18.53 -7.60
CA PRO A 437 -13.54 19.43 -7.94
C PRO A 437 -14.03 19.20 -9.38
N ALA A 438 -15.21 19.73 -9.68
CA ALA A 438 -15.68 19.85 -11.05
C ALA A 438 -14.71 20.72 -11.88
N THR A 439 -14.54 20.38 -13.15
CA THR A 439 -13.79 21.19 -14.12
C THR A 439 -14.75 21.88 -15.08
N ALA A 440 -14.31 22.92 -15.79
CA ALA A 440 -15.16 23.65 -16.73
C ALA A 440 -15.82 22.69 -17.73
N GLY A 441 -17.15 22.54 -17.64
CA GLY A 441 -17.94 21.65 -18.51
C GLY A 441 -18.06 20.19 -18.05
N THR A 442 -17.38 19.77 -16.97
CA THR A 442 -17.42 18.37 -16.48
C THR A 442 -17.68 18.32 -14.97
N PRO A 443 -18.72 17.60 -14.51
CA PRO A 443 -19.02 17.49 -13.09
C PRO A 443 -17.90 16.77 -12.31
N ALA A 444 -17.89 16.97 -10.99
CA ALA A 444 -16.99 16.22 -10.11
C ALA A 444 -17.27 14.71 -10.21
N PRO A 445 -16.24 13.83 -10.12
CA PRO A 445 -16.46 12.41 -10.36
C PRO A 445 -17.32 11.71 -9.32
N ASP A 446 -17.21 12.12 -8.07
CA ASP A 446 -17.80 11.39 -6.94
C ASP A 446 -19.32 11.50 -6.95
N GLN A 447 -19.97 10.35 -7.12
CA GLN A 447 -21.40 10.22 -6.93
C GLN A 447 -21.72 10.09 -5.43
N PRO A 448 -22.96 10.34 -5.00
CA PRO A 448 -23.34 10.15 -3.60
C PRO A 448 -23.02 8.71 -3.12
N ALA A 449 -22.55 8.60 -1.89
CA ALA A 449 -22.13 7.32 -1.33
C ALA A 449 -23.26 6.28 -1.41
N LEU A 450 -22.94 5.07 -1.86
CA LEU A 450 -23.90 3.99 -1.96
C LEU A 450 -24.21 3.43 -0.56
N PRO A 451 -25.49 3.12 -0.27
CA PRO A 451 -25.88 2.42 0.95
C PRO A 451 -25.33 0.99 0.96
N ASP A 452 -24.94 0.54 2.13
CA ASP A 452 -24.49 -0.82 2.35
C ASP A 452 -24.77 -1.23 3.80
N PRO A 453 -25.62 -2.25 4.03
CA PRO A 453 -26.36 -3.07 3.05
C PRO A 453 -27.55 -2.34 2.38
N LEU A 454 -28.12 -2.92 1.32
CA LEU A 454 -29.35 -2.37 0.70
C LEU A 454 -30.60 -2.50 1.57
N ALA A 455 -30.59 -3.42 2.54
CA ALA A 455 -31.66 -3.61 3.50
C ALA A 455 -31.11 -4.05 4.86
N PHE A 456 -31.75 -3.57 5.93
CA PHE A 456 -31.39 -3.96 7.30
C PHE A 456 -31.74 -5.43 7.54
N GLY A 457 -33.02 -5.77 7.41
CA GLY A 457 -33.57 -7.12 7.56
C GLY A 457 -34.08 -7.71 6.24
N ARG A 458 -34.94 -8.73 6.36
CA ARG A 458 -35.67 -9.29 5.22
C ARG A 458 -36.89 -8.43 4.92
N SER A 459 -37.21 -8.26 3.65
CA SER A 459 -38.40 -7.57 3.16
C SER A 459 -39.01 -8.32 1.97
N GLY A 460 -40.15 -7.87 1.44
CA GLY A 460 -40.72 -8.43 0.21
C GLY A 460 -39.77 -8.29 -1.00
N GLU A 461 -39.03 -7.18 -1.06
CA GLU A 461 -38.01 -6.92 -2.08
C GLU A 461 -36.71 -7.70 -1.81
N PHE A 462 -36.34 -7.87 -0.54
CA PHE A 462 -35.15 -8.60 -0.12
C PHE A 462 -35.52 -9.80 0.78
N PRO A 463 -36.02 -10.91 0.21
CA PRO A 463 -36.48 -12.06 0.99
C PRO A 463 -35.32 -12.78 1.71
N ILE A 464 -34.11 -12.62 1.18
CA ILE A 464 -32.86 -13.12 1.78
C ILE A 464 -32.09 -11.92 2.35
N LEU A 465 -31.43 -12.14 3.48
CA LEU A 465 -30.63 -11.10 4.13
C LEU A 465 -29.52 -10.62 3.20
N VAL A 466 -29.52 -9.33 2.86
CA VAL A 466 -28.49 -8.72 2.02
C VAL A 466 -27.17 -8.69 2.79
N PRO A 467 -26.03 -9.17 2.26
CA PRO A 467 -24.76 -9.07 2.98
C PRO A 467 -24.28 -7.61 3.04
N VAL A 468 -23.47 -7.27 4.06
CA VAL A 468 -22.65 -6.04 4.01
C VAL A 468 -21.52 -6.31 3.03
N ARG A 469 -21.48 -5.60 1.91
CA ARG A 469 -20.63 -5.94 0.77
C ARG A 469 -19.26 -5.26 0.81
N GLY A 470 -19.15 -4.09 1.44
CA GLY A 470 -17.92 -3.31 1.49
C GLY A 470 -17.32 -3.12 0.10
N HIS A 471 -16.13 -3.69 -0.11
CA HIS A 471 -15.36 -3.54 -1.35
C HIS A 471 -15.89 -4.34 -2.57
N PHE A 472 -16.82 -5.26 -2.39
CA PHE A 472 -17.22 -6.22 -3.44
C PHE A 472 -18.63 -5.95 -3.97
N ASP A 473 -19.00 -6.54 -5.11
CA ASP A 473 -20.41 -6.58 -5.57
C ASP A 473 -21.10 -5.21 -5.67
N TYR A 474 -20.37 -4.18 -6.14
CA TYR A 474 -20.94 -2.87 -6.50
C TYR A 474 -22.03 -2.99 -7.57
N ARG A 475 -21.87 -3.93 -8.50
CA ARG A 475 -22.78 -4.13 -9.65
C ARG A 475 -24.17 -4.62 -9.29
N LEU A 476 -24.36 -5.20 -8.10
CA LEU A 476 -25.70 -5.61 -7.64
C LEU A 476 -26.39 -4.52 -6.80
N ASP A 477 -25.86 -3.30 -6.77
CA ASP A 477 -26.63 -2.12 -6.35
C ASP A 477 -27.32 -1.54 -7.60
N PRO A 478 -28.65 -1.34 -7.61
CA PRO A 478 -29.36 -0.77 -8.76
C PRO A 478 -28.81 0.59 -9.21
N ARG A 479 -28.27 1.40 -8.28
CA ARG A 479 -27.65 2.70 -8.60
C ARG A 479 -26.42 2.57 -9.51
N PHE A 480 -25.78 1.40 -9.54
CA PHE A 480 -24.70 1.12 -10.50
C PHE A 480 -25.19 1.20 -11.95
N LEU A 481 -26.36 0.61 -12.24
CA LEU A 481 -26.93 0.63 -13.58
C LEU A 481 -27.36 2.03 -13.98
N VAL A 482 -27.96 2.78 -13.04
CA VAL A 482 -28.32 4.20 -13.25
C VAL A 482 -27.10 5.03 -13.63
N ALA A 483 -25.99 4.92 -12.90
CA ALA A 483 -24.76 5.65 -13.21
C ALA A 483 -24.16 5.23 -14.56
N ARG A 484 -24.15 3.92 -14.86
CA ARG A 484 -23.70 3.42 -16.16
C ARG A 484 -24.55 3.98 -17.31
N ASP A 485 -25.87 3.96 -17.17
CA ASP A 485 -26.80 4.37 -18.22
C ASP A 485 -26.72 5.89 -18.46
N ALA A 486 -26.58 6.68 -17.40
CA ALA A 486 -26.33 8.12 -17.50
C ALA A 486 -25.01 8.44 -18.23
N LEU A 487 -23.95 7.62 -18.05
CA LEU A 487 -22.72 7.75 -18.83
C LEU A 487 -22.96 7.40 -20.31
N LEU A 488 -23.68 6.32 -20.61
CA LEU A 488 -23.99 5.91 -21.98
C LEU A 488 -24.80 6.97 -22.73
N GLU A 489 -25.77 7.61 -22.06
CA GLU A 489 -26.55 8.73 -22.60
C GLU A 489 -25.67 9.93 -22.96
N VAL A 490 -24.84 10.41 -22.02
CA VAL A 490 -23.89 11.51 -22.28
C VAL A 490 -22.97 11.20 -23.46
N MET A 491 -22.51 9.94 -23.56
CA MET A 491 -21.67 9.52 -24.67
C MET A 491 -22.43 9.47 -25.99
N ALA A 492 -23.69 9.07 -26.01
CA ALA A 492 -24.53 9.11 -27.21
C ALA A 492 -24.76 10.56 -27.70
N ASP A 493 -24.95 11.50 -26.78
CA ASP A 493 -25.10 12.94 -27.12
C ASP A 493 -23.80 13.54 -27.66
N HIS A 494 -22.66 13.13 -27.11
CA HIS A 494 -21.33 13.48 -27.64
C HIS A 494 -21.03 12.83 -29.00
N ALA A 495 -21.66 11.70 -29.34
CA ALA A 495 -21.55 11.11 -30.66
C ALA A 495 -22.33 11.89 -31.71
N THR A 496 -23.47 12.47 -31.33
CA THR A 496 -24.40 13.19 -32.22
C THR A 496 -24.17 14.71 -32.28
N GLY A 497 -23.25 15.25 -31.47
CA GLY A 497 -22.91 16.68 -31.45
C GLY A 497 -23.91 17.56 -30.70
N ARG A 498 -24.87 16.97 -29.97
CA ARG A 498 -25.94 17.69 -29.26
C ARG A 498 -25.48 18.38 -27.97
N ALA A 499 -24.39 17.92 -27.38
CA ALA A 499 -23.86 18.45 -26.12
C ALA A 499 -23.48 19.95 -26.16
N GLY A 500 -23.25 20.53 -27.34
CA GLY A 500 -22.90 21.95 -27.51
C GLY A 500 -24.07 22.91 -27.76
N GLN A 501 -25.31 22.42 -27.90
CA GLN A 501 -26.46 23.25 -28.26
C GLN A 501 -27.31 23.75 -27.07
N GLU A 502 -27.24 23.11 -25.90
CA GLU A 502 -28.09 23.49 -24.75
C GLU A 502 -27.55 24.67 -23.92
N THR A 503 -26.27 25.02 -24.04
CA THR A 503 -25.69 26.17 -23.31
C THR A 503 -25.87 27.53 -24.01
N GLY A 504 -26.60 27.58 -25.12
CA GLY A 504 -26.76 28.77 -25.97
C GLY A 504 -28.07 29.55 -25.81
N THR A 505 -29.00 29.12 -24.98
CA THR A 505 -30.35 29.73 -24.89
C THR A 505 -30.77 30.06 -23.46
N THR A 506 -30.05 30.98 -22.82
CA THR A 506 -30.63 31.90 -21.84
C THR A 506 -29.83 33.21 -21.90
N SER A 507 -30.21 34.07 -22.84
CA SER A 507 -29.90 35.51 -22.84
C SER A 507 -30.97 36.27 -22.05
#